data_AF-X0UZT5-F1
#
_entry.id   AF-X0UZT5-F1
#
_cell.length_a   1.000
_cell.length_b   1.000
_cell.length_c   1.000
_cell.angle_alpha   90.00
_cell.angle_beta   90.00
_cell.angle_gamma   90.00
#
_symmetry.space_group_name_H-M   'P 1'
#
loop_
_entity.id
_entity.type
_entity.pdbx_description
1 polymer ?
#
loop_
_entity_poly.entity_id
_entity_poly.type
_entity_poly.pdbx_seq_one_letter_code
_entity_poly.pdbx_strand_id
1 'polypeptide(L)' 'DSAAGILLVQEAGGAISDRDGGPVSIRSEGAIAGAPGAHADFLRLAAGRPWR' A
#
# COMPACT_ATOMS: atom_id res chain seq x y z
N ASP A 1 7.63 9.56 7.82
CA ASP A 1 8.87 8.95 7.32
C ASP A 1 8.61 8.02 6.11
N SER A 2 7.66 8.39 5.23
CA SER A 2 7.08 7.45 4.26
C SER A 2 7.58 7.67 2.82
N ALA A 3 8.19 8.82 2.53
CA ALA A 3 8.63 9.18 1.19
C ALA A 3 9.69 8.22 0.63
N ALA A 4 10.73 7.93 1.42
CA ALA A 4 11.78 7.00 1.03
C ALA A 4 11.24 5.56 0.88
N GLY A 5 10.33 5.13 1.76
CA GLY A 5 9.72 3.81 1.68
C GLY A 5 8.88 3.60 0.42
N ILE A 6 8.14 4.62 -0.03
CA ILE A 6 7.37 4.56 -1.28
C ILE A 6 8.30 4.28 -2.47
N LEU A 7 9.39 5.05 -2.59
CA LEU A 7 10.35 4.86 -3.68
C LEU A 7 11.01 3.47 -3.62
N LEU A 8 11.46 3.04 -2.44
CA LEU A 8 12.11 1.73 -2.28
C LEU A 8 11.23 0.56 -2.73
N VAL A 9 9.93 0.59 -2.40
CA VAL A 9 8.99 -0.47 -2.81
C VAL A 9 8.81 -0.48 -4.32
N GLN A 10 8.70 0.70 -4.94
CA GLN A 10 8.54 0.84 -6.38
C GLN A 10 9.77 0.34 -7.15
N GLU A 11 10.98 0.73 -6.74
CA GLU A 11 12.23 0.31 -7.38
C GLU A 11 12.48 -1.20 -7.21
N ALA A 12 11.98 -1.81 -6.13
CA ALA A 12 12.05 -3.25 -5.92
C ALA A 12 11.02 -4.05 -6.75
N GLY A 13 10.18 -3.39 -7.56
CA GLY A 13 9.09 -4.02 -8.31
C GLY A 13 7.91 -4.46 -7.43
N GLY A 14 7.81 -3.93 -6.21
CA GLY A 14 6.68 -4.14 -5.33
C GLY A 14 5.48 -3.28 -5.71
N ALA A 15 4.33 -3.58 -5.10
CA ALA A 15 3.13 -2.76 -5.18
C ALA A 15 2.96 -1.97 -3.86
N ILE A 16 2.54 -0.72 -3.98
CA ILE A 16 2.20 0.13 -2.84
C ILE A 16 0.99 1.00 -3.19
N SER A 17 0.04 1.08 -2.26
CA SER A 17 -1.16 1.90 -2.38
C SER A 17 -1.50 2.56 -1.05
N ASP A 18 -2.42 3.52 -1.08
CA ASP A 18 -3.11 3.92 0.14
C ASP A 18 -4.04 2.80 0.65
N ARG A 19 -4.74 3.11 1.74
CA ARG A 19 -5.66 2.22 2.45
C ARG A 19 -6.84 1.72 1.62
N ASP A 20 -7.25 2.45 0.60
CA ASP A 20 -8.40 2.16 -0.24
C ASP A 20 -7.97 1.55 -1.59
N GLY A 21 -6.68 1.25 -1.75
CA GLY A 21 -6.09 0.76 -2.99
C GLY A 21 -5.78 1.86 -4.00
N GLY A 22 -5.92 3.13 -3.61
CA GLY A 22 -5.60 4.30 -4.42
C GLY A 22 -4.12 4.68 -4.41
N PRO A 23 -3.73 5.74 -5.16
CA PRO A 23 -2.36 6.22 -5.21
C PRO A 23 -1.85 6.64 -3.82
N VAL A 24 -0.74 6.04 -3.38
CA VAL A 24 -0.09 6.42 -2.13
C VAL A 24 0.59 7.79 -2.27
N SER A 25 0.55 8.60 -1.21
CA SER A 25 1.33 9.84 -1.12
C SER A 25 1.87 10.02 0.29
N ILE A 26 2.78 10.99 0.46
CA ILE A 26 3.26 11.39 1.80
C ILE A 26 2.16 11.98 2.69
N ARG A 27 0.98 12.26 2.15
CA ARG A 27 -0.20 12.75 2.88
C ARG A 27 -1.21 11.65 3.21
N SER A 28 -1.00 10.43 2.71
CA SER A 28 -1.88 9.30 3.00
C SER A 28 -1.80 8.94 4.48
N GLU A 29 -2.95 8.68 5.12
CA GLU A 29 -3.01 8.27 6.53
C GLU A 29 -2.35 6.90 6.79
N GLY A 30 -2.24 6.08 5.75
CA GLY A 30 -1.61 4.78 5.78
C GLY A 30 -1.24 4.29 4.38
N ALA A 31 -0.40 3.26 4.32
CA ALA A 31 0.01 2.62 3.09
C ALA A 31 -0.02 1.10 3.24
N ILE A 32 -0.32 0.41 2.16
CA ILE A 32 -0.24 -1.05 2.04
C ILE A 32 0.85 -1.33 1.00
N ALA A 33 1.89 -2.05 1.39
CA ALA A 33 3.04 -2.35 0.53
C ALA A 33 3.39 -3.84 0.58
N GLY A 34 3.80 -4.42 -0.55
CA GLY A 34 4.24 -5.81 -0.62
C GLY A 34 4.49 -6.31 -2.04
N ALA A 35 4.75 -7.60 -2.19
CA ALA A 35 4.79 -8.24 -3.50
C ALA A 35 3.41 -8.10 -4.20
N PRO A 36 3.34 -7.94 -5.53
CA PRO A 36 2.08 -7.61 -6.21
C PRO A 36 0.91 -8.55 -5.91
N GLY A 37 1.15 -9.87 -5.85
CA GLY A 37 0.10 -10.85 -5.52
C GLY A 37 -0.41 -10.73 -4.08
N ALA A 38 0.50 -10.59 -3.10
CA ALA A 38 0.15 -10.44 -1.70
C ALA A 38 -0.55 -9.10 -1.42
N HIS A 39 -0.14 -8.02 -2.11
CA HIS A 39 -0.79 -6.71 -2.04
C HIS A 39 -2.24 -6.78 -2.53
N ALA A 40 -2.47 -7.38 -3.71
CA ALA A 40 -3.81 -7.57 -4.26
C ALA A 40 -4.70 -8.44 -3.35
N ASP A 41 -4.15 -9.53 -2.82
CA ASP A 41 -4.86 -10.41 -1.90
C ASP A 41 -5.22 -9.71 -0.58
N PHE A 42 -4.30 -8.91 -0.04
CA PHE A 42 -4.57 -8.13 1.15
C PHE A 42 -5.72 -7.15 0.93
N LEU A 43 -5.69 -6.36 -0.15
CA LEU A 43 -6.77 -5.41 -0.48
C LEU A 43 -8.12 -6.12 -0.60
N ARG A 44 -8.16 -7.27 -1.26
CA ARG A 44 -9.38 -8.08 -1.40
C ARG A 44 -9.90 -8.57 -0.04
N LEU A 45 -9.02 -9.03 0.85
CA LEU A 45 -9.40 -9.57 2.16
C LEU A 45 -9.77 -8.48 3.18
N ALA A 46 -9.14 -7.31 3.06
CA ALA A 46 -9.33 -6.16 3.92
C ALA A 46 -10.51 -5.27 3.49
N ALA A 47 -11.00 -5.42 2.26
CA ALA A 47 -12.12 -4.66 1.72
C ALA A 47 -13.32 -4.63 2.69
N GLY A 48 -13.81 -3.42 2.99
CA GLY A 48 -14.96 -3.20 3.87
C GLY A 48 -14.68 -3.39 5.37
N ARG A 49 -13.44 -3.69 5.78
CA ARG A 49 -13.07 -3.77 7.19
C ARG A 49 -12.60 -2.41 7.72
N PRO A 50 -13.01 -2.01 8.93
CA PRO A 50 -12.47 -0.81 9.55
C PRO A 50 -10.98 -0.97 9.82
N TRP A 51 -10.24 0.13 9.68
CA TRP A 51 -8.91 0.23 10.26
C TRP A 51 -9.03 0.20 11.78
N ARG A 52 -8.09 -0.46 12.46
CA ARG A 52 -7.98 -0.42 13.92
C ARG A 52 -7.13 0.75 14.36
#